data_AF-A0AAD7CAN0-F1
#
_entry.id   AF-A0AAD7CAN0-F1
#
_cell.length_a   1.000
_cell.length_b   1.000
_cell.length_c   1.000
_cell.angle_alpha   90.00
_cell.angle_beta   90.00
_cell.angle_gamma   90.00
#
_symmetry.space_group_name_H-M   'P 1'
#
loop_
_entity.id
_entity.type
_entity.pdbx_description
1 polymer ?
#
loop_
_entity_poly.entity_id
_entity_poly.type
_entity_poly.pdbx_seq_one_letter_code
_entity_poly.pdbx_strand_id
1 'polypeptide(L)'
;MPLSPRDVYAPPITSPDSSTRWTRGTQVQVTWSTANAPKSVSNQKGKILLGHFESGSPGEHLDLDHPLAEGFDIMDGHHTVTVPQVSPGSQYIVVLMGDSGNRSPEFTID
;
A
#
# COMPACT_ATOMS: atom_id res chain seq x y z
N MET A 1 -10.97 -2.02 33.24
CA MET A 1 -10.26 -3.00 32.38
C MET A 1 -9.28 -2.22 31.54
N PRO A 2 -7.96 -2.51 31.54
CA PRO A 2 -7.02 -1.76 30.72
C PRO A 2 -7.18 -2.20 29.25
N LEU A 3 -7.22 -1.23 28.33
CA LEU A 3 -7.16 -1.50 26.90
C LEU A 3 -5.76 -2.05 26.60
N SER A 4 -5.64 -3.32 26.23
CA SER A 4 -4.41 -3.84 25.63
C SER A 4 -4.06 -2.92 24.45
N PRO A 5 -2.79 -2.52 24.26
CA PRO A 5 -2.41 -1.81 23.06
C PRO A 5 -2.85 -2.67 21.88
N ARG A 6 -3.82 -2.19 21.10
CA ARG A 6 -4.16 -2.80 19.81
C ARG A 6 -2.85 -2.77 19.04
N ASP A 7 -2.23 -3.93 18.82
CA ASP A 7 -0.95 -4.00 18.12
C ASP A 7 -1.17 -3.47 16.71
N VAL A 8 -0.81 -2.21 16.53
CA VAL A 8 -0.93 -1.49 15.27
C VAL A 8 -0.01 -2.18 14.27
N TYR A 9 -0.57 -2.95 13.35
CA TYR A 9 0.19 -3.66 12.34
C TYR A 9 0.34 -2.81 11.07
N ALA A 10 1.57 -2.38 10.80
CA ALA A 10 1.96 -1.60 9.63
C ALA A 10 3.13 -2.28 8.91
N PRO A 11 2.89 -3.36 8.15
CA PRO A 11 3.95 -4.12 7.50
C PRO A 11 4.70 -3.28 6.46
N PRO A 12 6.04 -3.35 6.42
CA PRO A 12 6.82 -2.59 5.47
C PRO A 12 6.63 -3.13 4.05
N ILE A 13 6.24 -2.25 3.14
CA ILE A 13 6.15 -2.56 1.71
C ILE A 13 7.56 -2.83 1.17
N THR A 14 7.72 -3.95 0.46
CA THR A 14 8.96 -4.35 -0.20
C THR A 14 8.92 -4.14 -1.71
N SER A 15 7.73 -4.12 -2.30
CA SER A 15 7.51 -3.69 -3.69
C SER A 15 6.11 -3.10 -3.82
N PRO A 16 5.91 -1.94 -4.48
CA PRO A 16 6.89 -1.22 -5.30
C PRO A 16 8.00 -0.52 -4.49
N ASP A 17 9.15 -0.30 -5.15
CA ASP A 17 10.29 0.47 -4.67
C ASP A 17 10.69 1.56 -5.69
N SER A 18 11.77 2.30 -5.41
CA SER A 18 12.21 3.41 -6.28
C SER A 18 12.72 3.00 -7.66
N SER A 19 12.98 1.72 -7.89
CA SER A 19 13.33 1.17 -9.20
C SER A 19 12.13 0.62 -9.96
N THR A 20 10.97 0.54 -9.29
CA THR A 20 9.77 -0.10 -9.83
C THR A 20 9.11 0.77 -10.89
N ARG A 21 8.70 0.12 -11.98
CA ARG A 21 7.98 0.74 -13.09
C ARG A 21 6.78 -0.10 -13.45
N TRP A 22 5.59 0.46 -13.33
CA TRP A 22 4.31 -0.21 -13.60
C TRP A 22 3.73 0.26 -14.92
N THR A 23 3.22 -0.67 -15.72
CA THR A 23 2.50 -0.35 -16.96
C THR A 23 1.00 -0.34 -16.70
N ARG A 24 0.31 0.73 -17.10
CA ARG A 24 -1.15 0.86 -16.90
C ARG A 24 -1.92 -0.31 -17.51
N GLY A 25 -2.95 -0.78 -16.79
CA GLY A 25 -3.80 -1.91 -17.21
C GLY A 25 -3.18 -3.29 -17.03
N THR A 26 -1.93 -3.39 -16.56
CA THR A 26 -1.31 -4.68 -16.25
C THR A 26 -1.61 -5.14 -14.83
N GLN A 27 -1.50 -6.45 -14.58
CA GLN A 27 -1.52 -7.01 -13.23
C GLN A 27 -0.11 -7.00 -12.66
N VAL A 28 0.03 -6.42 -11.47
CA VAL A 28 1.29 -6.33 -10.74
C VAL A 28 1.10 -6.81 -9.31
N GLN A 29 2.18 -7.23 -8.66
CA GLN A 29 2.13 -7.70 -7.29
C GLN A 29 2.70 -6.63 -6.35
N VAL A 30 1.89 -6.20 -5.40
CA VAL A 30 2.36 -5.43 -4.25
C VAL A 30 2.80 -6.44 -3.19
N THR A 31 3.98 -6.25 -2.61
CA THR A 31 4.56 -7.16 -1.61
C THR A 31 4.97 -6.41 -0.36
N TRP A 32 4.90 -7.08 0.78
CA TRP A 32 5.30 -6.54 2.07
C TRP A 32 5.83 -7.65 2.98
N SER A 33 6.61 -7.27 3.99
CA SER A 33 7.15 -8.23 4.94
C SER A 33 6.15 -8.55 6.06
N THR A 34 5.92 -9.84 6.30
CA THR A 34 5.11 -10.34 7.43
C THR A 34 5.93 -10.81 8.62
N ALA A 35 7.27 -10.69 8.54
CA ALA A 35 8.20 -11.25 9.52
C ALA A 35 8.00 -10.75 10.96
N ASN A 36 7.48 -9.52 11.13
CA ASN A 36 7.27 -8.89 12.43
C ASN A 36 5.79 -8.77 12.81
N ALA A 37 4.94 -9.62 12.24
CA ALA A 37 3.52 -9.61 12.58
C ALA A 37 3.30 -9.95 14.07
N PRO A 38 2.43 -9.19 14.78
CA PRO A 38 2.04 -9.53 16.14
C PRO A 38 1.31 -10.86 16.17
N LYS A 39 1.31 -11.52 17.33
CA LYS A 39 0.64 -12.83 17.51
C LYS A 39 -0.87 -12.78 17.25
N SER A 40 -1.47 -11.59 17.39
CA SER A 40 -2.87 -11.32 17.10
C SER A 40 -2.98 -10.01 16.32
N VAL A 41 -3.35 -10.08 15.05
CA VAL A 41 -3.68 -8.90 14.23
C VAL A 41 -5.17 -8.61 14.43
N SER A 42 -5.51 -7.44 14.95
CA SER A 42 -6.91 -7.07 15.22
C SER A 42 -7.74 -6.87 13.96
N ASN A 43 -7.13 -6.33 12.90
CA ASN A 43 -7.74 -6.22 11.58
C ASN A 43 -6.83 -6.82 10.50
N GLN A 44 -7.15 -8.04 10.09
CA GLN A 44 -6.42 -8.72 9.00
C GLN A 44 -6.84 -8.22 7.62
N LYS A 45 -7.91 -7.43 7.49
CA LYS A 45 -8.39 -6.97 6.19
C LYS A 45 -7.54 -5.80 5.71
N GLY A 46 -6.69 -6.08 4.73
CA GLY A 46 -5.85 -5.10 4.07
C GLY A 46 -6.61 -4.26 3.04
N LYS A 47 -6.09 -3.06 2.78
CA LYS A 47 -6.48 -2.18 1.68
C LYS A 47 -5.24 -1.55 1.06
N ILE A 48 -5.15 -1.56 -0.28
CA ILE A 48 -4.06 -0.96 -1.03
C ILE A 48 -4.61 0.31 -1.70
N LEU A 49 -3.98 1.43 -1.41
CA LEU A 49 -4.32 2.74 -1.95
C LEU A 49 -3.19 3.22 -2.87
N LEU A 50 -3.56 3.90 -3.95
CA LEU A 50 -2.62 4.64 -4.77
C LEU A 50 -2.61 6.11 -4.33
N GLY A 51 -1.43 6.69 -4.25
CA GLY A 51 -1.23 8.12 -4.06
C GLY A 51 -0.13 8.65 -4.97
N HIS A 52 0.07 9.96 -4.93
CA HIS A 52 1.17 10.61 -5.60
C HIS A 52 1.53 11.94 -4.94
N PHE A 53 2.79 12.34 -5.07
CA PHE A 53 3.20 13.69 -4.69
C PHE A 53 3.08 14.65 -5.87
N GLU A 54 2.63 15.86 -5.58
CA GLU A 54 2.61 16.96 -6.55
C GLU A 54 3.67 18.00 -6.16
N SER A 55 4.36 18.56 -7.15
CA SER A 55 5.35 19.61 -6.92
C SER A 55 4.72 20.81 -6.19
N GLY A 56 5.21 21.10 -4.99
CA GLY A 56 4.74 22.23 -4.17
C GLY A 56 3.59 21.89 -3.21
N SER A 57 3.12 20.64 -3.19
CA SER A 57 2.15 20.14 -2.20
C SER A 57 2.79 19.05 -1.34
N PRO A 58 2.72 19.13 0.00
CA PRO A 58 3.20 18.06 0.88
C PRO A 58 2.24 16.86 0.95
N GLY A 59 1.08 16.93 0.29
CA GLY A 59 0.04 15.90 0.35
C GLY A 59 0.39 14.66 -0.47
N GLU A 60 0.02 13.49 0.06
CA GLU A 60 0.17 12.18 -0.60
C GLU A 60 -0.89 11.91 -1.68
N HIS A 61 -1.90 12.78 -1.80
CA HIS A 61 -3.03 12.67 -2.74
C HIS A 61 -3.56 11.24 -2.91
N LEU A 62 -3.82 10.57 -1.77
CA LEU A 62 -4.33 9.20 -1.75
C LEU A 62 -5.74 9.13 -2.35
N ASP A 63 -5.95 8.21 -3.28
CA ASP A 63 -7.27 7.87 -3.79
C ASP A 63 -7.97 6.92 -2.82
N LEU A 64 -8.70 7.50 -1.85
CA LEU A 64 -9.44 6.76 -0.84
C LEU A 64 -10.74 6.15 -1.37
N ASP A 65 -11.27 6.69 -2.47
CA ASP A 65 -12.55 6.30 -3.06
C ASP A 65 -12.38 5.09 -4.01
N HIS A 66 -11.22 4.94 -4.63
CA HIS A 66 -10.90 3.84 -5.54
C HIS A 66 -9.64 3.08 -5.11
N PRO A 67 -9.71 2.25 -4.05
CA PRO A 67 -8.59 1.41 -3.66
C PRO A 67 -8.20 0.46 -4.80
N LEU A 68 -6.89 0.22 -4.96
CA LEU A 68 -6.36 -0.76 -5.91
C LEU A 68 -6.81 -2.19 -5.56
N ALA A 69 -6.96 -2.46 -4.27
CA ALA A 69 -7.56 -3.68 -3.73
C ALA A 69 -8.00 -3.46 -2.28
N GLU A 70 -8.98 -4.23 -1.83
CA GLU A 70 -9.42 -4.23 -0.43
C GLU A 70 -10.00 -5.59 -0.01
N GLY A 71 -9.97 -5.87 1.30
CA GLY A 71 -10.61 -7.04 1.89
C GLY A 71 -9.79 -8.34 1.80
N PHE A 72 -8.54 -8.27 1.38
CA PHE A 72 -7.60 -9.41 1.40
C PHE A 72 -6.95 -9.58 2.77
N ASP A 73 -6.34 -10.74 3.03
CA ASP A 73 -5.60 -10.99 4.26
C ASP A 73 -4.20 -10.35 4.18
N ILE A 74 -3.93 -9.39 5.07
CA ILE A 74 -2.63 -8.72 5.16
C ILE A 74 -1.51 -9.68 5.57
N MET A 75 -1.83 -10.88 6.06
CA MET A 75 -0.84 -11.90 6.40
C MET A 75 -0.32 -12.68 5.19
N ASP A 76 -0.91 -12.52 4.00
CA ASP A 76 -0.46 -13.18 2.77
C ASP A 76 0.90 -12.66 2.27
N GLY A 77 1.33 -11.48 2.75
CA GLY A 77 2.61 -10.86 2.37
C GLY A 77 2.62 -10.27 0.95
N HIS A 78 1.54 -10.43 0.21
CA HIS A 78 1.40 -9.88 -1.13
C HIS A 78 -0.07 -9.82 -1.56
N HIS A 79 -0.34 -8.98 -2.56
CA HIS A 79 -1.61 -9.00 -3.28
C HIS A 79 -1.40 -8.54 -4.72
N THR A 80 -2.11 -9.17 -5.65
CA THR A 80 -2.11 -8.76 -7.06
C THR A 80 -3.13 -7.64 -7.26
N VAL A 81 -2.72 -6.56 -7.91
CA VAL A 81 -3.57 -5.42 -8.25
C VAL A 81 -3.52 -5.15 -9.75
N THR A 82 -4.55 -4.48 -10.27
CA THR A 82 -4.52 -3.95 -11.64
C THR A 82 -4.08 -2.51 -11.60
N VAL A 83 -3.07 -2.15 -12.39
CA VAL A 83 -2.58 -0.77 -12.47
C VAL A 83 -3.67 0.12 -13.11
N PRO A 84 -4.14 1.19 -12.44
CA PRO A 84 -5.23 2.01 -12.96
C PRO A 84 -4.79 2.86 -14.14
N GLN A 85 -5.75 3.38 -14.89
CA GLN A 85 -5.51 4.28 -16.03
C GLN A 85 -5.27 5.72 -15.55
N VAL A 86 -4.11 5.97 -14.95
CA VAL A 86 -3.68 7.31 -14.47
C VAL A 86 -2.72 7.97 -15.45
N SER A 87 -2.44 9.26 -15.25
CA SER A 87 -1.41 9.98 -16.01
C SER A 87 -0.02 9.38 -15.75
N PRO A 88 0.87 9.24 -16.75
CA PRO A 88 2.23 8.77 -16.50
C PRO A 88 2.99 9.70 -15.54
N GLY A 89 3.85 9.15 -14.70
CA GLY A 89 4.61 9.93 -13.72
C GLY A 89 5.50 9.06 -12.83
N SER A 90 6.43 9.69 -12.12
CA SER A 90 7.44 9.02 -11.29
C SER A 90 7.30 9.28 -9.78
N GLN A 91 6.22 9.95 -9.38
CA GLN A 91 5.99 10.39 -7.99
C GLN A 91 4.86 9.60 -7.34
N TYR A 92 4.58 8.40 -7.84
CA TYR A 92 3.53 7.53 -7.33
C TYR A 92 3.97 6.78 -6.09
N ILE A 93 3.04 6.54 -5.18
CA ILE A 93 3.24 5.75 -3.97
C ILE A 93 2.09 4.79 -3.77
N VAL A 94 2.36 3.68 -3.10
CA VAL A 94 1.32 2.80 -2.59
C VAL A 94 1.30 2.91 -1.07
N VAL A 95 0.09 2.96 -0.51
CA VAL A 95 -0.13 2.82 0.92
C VAL A 95 -0.89 1.54 1.19
N LEU A 96 -0.31 0.68 2.01
CA LEU A 96 -0.95 -0.52 2.53
C LEU A 96 -1.55 -0.22 3.89
N MET A 97 -2.87 -0.32 3.99
CA MET A 97 -3.67 -0.05 5.18
C MET A 97 -4.15 -1.37 5.81
N GLY A 98 -3.90 -1.53 7.11
CA GLY A 98 -4.53 -2.54 7.97
C GLY A 98 -5.12 -1.86 9.21
N ASP A 99 -4.49 -2.07 10.37
CA ASP A 99 -4.74 -1.26 11.58
C ASP A 99 -3.98 0.10 11.53
N SER A 100 -2.91 0.19 10.73
CA SER A 100 -2.20 1.42 10.35
C SER A 100 -1.72 1.34 8.90
N GLY A 101 -1.24 2.47 8.37
CA GLY A 101 -0.69 2.59 7.02
C GLY A 101 0.82 2.40 6.99
N ASN A 102 1.31 1.72 5.96
CA ASN A 102 2.71 1.76 5.55
C ASN A 102 2.80 2.24 4.10
N ARG A 103 3.79 3.07 3.78
CA ARG A 103 3.95 3.71 2.48
C ARG A 103 5.21 3.21 1.77
N SER A 104 5.11 2.93 0.48
CA SER A 104 6.24 2.61 -0.38
C SER A 104 7.13 3.84 -0.65
N PRO A 105 8.37 3.65 -1.11
CA PRO A 105 9.08 4.68 -1.88
C PRO A 105 8.27 5.16 -3.09
N GLU A 106 8.64 6.32 -3.63
CA GLU A 106 8.11 6.79 -4.91
C GLU A 106 8.52 5.84 -6.04
N PHE A 107 7.63 5.57 -6.98
CA PHE A 107 7.88 4.71 -8.14
C PHE A 107 7.20 5.27 -9.40
N THR A 108 7.47 4.64 -10.54
CA THR A 108 6.99 5.12 -11.84
C THR A 108 5.78 4.33 -12.36
N ILE A 109 4.77 5.03 -12.87
CA ILE A 109 3.68 4.46 -13.68
C ILE A 109 3.81 5.01 -15.10
N ASP A 110 3.86 4.11 -16.08
CA ASP A 110 3.99 4.40 -17.51
C ASP A 110 2.73 4.23 -18.32
#